data_AF-R0M5K4-F1
#
_entry.id   AF-R0M5K4-F1
#
_cell.length_a   1.000
_cell.length_b   1.000
_cell.length_c   1.000
_cell.angle_alpha   90.00
_cell.angle_beta   90.00
_cell.angle_gamma   90.00
#
_symmetry.space_group_name_H-M   'P 1'
#
loop_
_entity.id
_entity.type
_entity.pdbx_description
1 polymer ?
#
loop_
_entity_poly.entity_id
_entity_poly.type
_entity_poly.pdbx_seq_one_letter_code
_entity_poly.pdbx_strand_id
1 'polypeptide(L)'
;MEETDREAVATAVQRVAGMLQRPDQLDKVEQYRRREARKKASVEARLKLLCNYEFEPQTSKETRQPGYQFCKKVLSPIEVPEIVRETQDLIERGELLQAHRKLMDLECSRDNLMYEQYRMDSKNTHDMNLIHTYFGDMQKLSEELAKQLWMVVQRSLVTVRRDPTLLVSVVRIIEREEKIDRRMLDRKKQTGFIPPGRPKKWKEKMFNILERTVSTRIEGTQADTRESDKMWLVRHLEIIRKYVLDDLLVAKTLLDQCFPPHYDIFKRLLNMYHQALSTRMQELAAEDLEANEIVSLLTWVLNTYKRSRFRYYLWSFCEEQQNRVEVSEQLEPL
;
A
#
# COMPACT_ATOMS: atom_id res chain seq x y z
N MET A 1 8.71 -15.14 9.42
CA MET A 1 9.16 -15.24 8.02
C MET A 1 10.67 -15.08 7.91
N GLU A 2 11.29 -14.12 8.62
CA GLU A 2 12.77 -14.07 8.71
C GLU A 2 13.40 -15.32 9.35
N GLU A 3 12.71 -15.95 10.31
CA GLU A 3 13.24 -17.11 11.05
C GLU A 3 13.31 -18.37 10.18
N THR A 4 12.30 -18.58 9.32
CA THR A 4 12.27 -19.69 8.35
C THR A 4 13.26 -19.51 7.21
N ASP A 5 13.48 -18.28 6.77
CA ASP A 5 14.50 -17.98 5.76
C ASP A 5 15.91 -18.12 6.33
N ARG A 6 16.15 -17.70 7.58
CA ARG A 6 17.43 -17.92 8.27
C ARG A 6 17.72 -19.40 8.48
N GLU A 7 16.71 -20.20 8.83
CA GLU A 7 16.84 -21.65 9.00
C GLU A 7 17.11 -22.36 7.66
N ALA A 8 16.44 -21.95 6.59
CA ALA A 8 16.68 -22.45 5.24
C ALA A 8 18.10 -22.10 4.74
N VAL A 9 18.57 -20.87 5.01
CA VAL A 9 19.93 -20.43 4.69
C VAL A 9 20.96 -21.20 5.53
N ALA A 10 20.75 -21.36 6.84
CA ALA A 10 21.64 -22.13 7.71
C ALA A 10 21.74 -23.60 7.24
N THR A 11 20.62 -24.21 6.87
CA THR A 11 20.56 -25.57 6.33
C THR A 11 21.27 -25.68 4.98
N ALA A 12 21.11 -24.68 4.10
CA ALA A 12 21.80 -24.64 2.82
C ALA A 12 23.32 -24.47 2.99
N VAL A 13 23.75 -23.63 3.93
CA VAL A 13 25.16 -23.43 4.28
C VAL A 13 25.77 -24.71 4.87
N GLN A 14 25.07 -25.38 5.79
CA GLN A 14 25.51 -26.67 6.34
C GLN A 14 25.60 -27.75 5.26
N ARG A 15 24.67 -27.76 4.31
CA ARG A 15 24.66 -28.69 3.18
C ARG A 15 25.84 -28.41 2.24
N VAL A 16 26.14 -27.16 1.91
CA VAL A 16 27.29 -26.79 1.09
C VAL A 16 28.60 -27.10 1.81
N ALA A 17 28.70 -26.79 3.11
CA ALA A 17 29.85 -27.13 3.94
C ALA A 17 30.06 -28.65 4.03
N GLY A 18 28.99 -29.44 4.13
CA GLY A 18 29.04 -30.90 4.11
C GLY A 18 29.44 -31.49 2.75
N MET A 19 29.27 -30.74 1.66
CA MET A 19 29.60 -31.19 0.29
C MET A 19 31.06 -30.92 -0.10
N LEU A 20 31.75 -30.00 0.58
CA LEU A 20 33.12 -29.57 0.28
C LEU A 20 33.97 -29.56 1.56
N GLN A 21 34.08 -30.73 2.20
CA GLN A 21 34.81 -30.92 3.46
C GLN A 21 36.33 -30.93 3.29
N ARG A 22 36.83 -31.16 2.07
CA ARG A 22 38.26 -31.20 1.75
C ARG A 22 38.60 -30.47 0.43
N PRO A 23 39.81 -29.89 0.29
CA PRO A 23 40.19 -29.10 -0.89
C PRO A 23 40.18 -29.87 -2.22
N ASP A 24 40.46 -31.17 -2.20
CA ASP A 24 40.41 -32.09 -3.36
C ASP A 24 38.98 -32.35 -3.88
N GLN A 25 37.94 -31.93 -3.15
CA GLN A 25 36.54 -32.11 -3.54
C GLN A 25 36.02 -30.97 -4.43
N LEU A 26 36.82 -29.93 -4.67
CA LEU A 26 36.51 -28.83 -5.60
C LEU A 26 36.25 -29.33 -7.03
N ASP A 27 36.84 -30.45 -7.43
CA ASP A 27 36.58 -31.09 -8.74
C ASP A 27 35.12 -31.55 -8.91
N LYS A 28 34.39 -31.75 -7.81
CA LYS A 28 32.96 -32.12 -7.82
C LYS A 28 32.04 -30.92 -7.98
N VAL A 29 32.54 -29.69 -7.81
CA VAL A 29 31.73 -28.46 -7.94
C VAL A 29 31.12 -28.35 -9.32
N GLU A 30 31.85 -28.73 -10.38
CA GLU A 30 31.30 -28.69 -11.74
C GLU A 30 30.17 -29.72 -11.92
N GLN A 31 30.28 -30.90 -11.33
CA GLN A 31 29.21 -31.89 -11.32
C GLN A 31 27.99 -31.41 -10.53
N TYR A 32 28.20 -30.74 -9.40
CA TYR A 32 27.10 -30.13 -8.63
C TYR A 32 26.43 -28.98 -9.38
N ARG A 33 27.20 -28.09 -10.02
CA ARG A 33 26.64 -27.05 -10.90
C ARG A 33 25.82 -27.65 -12.04
N ARG A 34 26.32 -28.71 -12.70
CA ARG A 34 25.56 -29.42 -13.75
C ARG A 34 24.29 -30.06 -13.20
N ARG A 35 24.31 -30.61 -11.98
CA ARG A 35 23.13 -31.20 -11.33
C ARG A 35 22.08 -30.13 -10.98
N GLU A 36 22.49 -29.00 -10.41
CA GLU A 36 21.59 -27.88 -10.13
C GLU A 36 21.08 -27.23 -11.41
N ALA A 37 21.92 -27.09 -12.45
CA ALA A 37 21.49 -26.63 -13.76
C ALA A 37 20.47 -27.57 -14.41
N ARG A 38 20.64 -28.90 -14.28
CA ARG A 38 19.65 -29.89 -14.76
C ARG A 38 18.33 -29.82 -13.98
N LYS A 39 18.39 -29.64 -12.65
CA LYS A 39 17.18 -29.43 -11.83
C LYS A 39 16.46 -28.15 -12.26
N LYS A 40 17.20 -27.05 -12.42
CA LYS A 40 16.66 -25.77 -12.91
C LYS A 40 16.03 -25.93 -14.29
N ALA A 41 16.71 -26.59 -15.23
CA ALA A 41 16.19 -26.85 -16.57
C ALA A 41 14.95 -27.78 -16.57
N SER A 42 14.90 -28.76 -15.67
CA SER A 42 13.72 -29.63 -15.51
C SER A 42 12.52 -28.87 -14.96
N VAL A 43 12.72 -27.99 -13.97
CA VAL A 43 11.66 -27.11 -13.46
C VAL A 43 11.23 -26.14 -14.55
N GLU A 44 12.17 -25.56 -15.29
CA GLU A 44 11.89 -24.66 -16.41
C GLU A 44 11.11 -25.35 -17.54
N ALA A 45 11.47 -26.59 -17.88
CA ALA A 45 10.73 -27.39 -18.87
C ALA A 45 9.31 -27.70 -18.38
N ARG A 46 9.14 -27.99 -17.08
CA ARG A 46 7.81 -28.26 -16.49
C ARG A 46 6.95 -27.00 -16.43
N LEU A 47 7.54 -25.85 -16.10
CA LEU A 47 6.88 -24.55 -16.21
C LEU A 47 6.51 -24.23 -17.67
N LYS A 48 7.42 -24.43 -18.63
CA LYS A 48 7.14 -24.24 -20.07
C LYS A 48 6.03 -25.16 -20.56
N LEU A 49 5.97 -26.41 -20.08
CA LEU A 49 4.88 -27.32 -20.40
C LEU A 49 3.56 -26.76 -19.90
N LEU A 50 3.50 -26.30 -18.64
CA LEU A 50 2.31 -25.63 -18.07
C LEU A 50 1.94 -24.35 -18.84
N CYS A 51 2.92 -23.59 -19.34
CA CYS A 51 2.69 -22.42 -20.19
C CYS A 51 2.13 -22.80 -21.57
N ASN A 52 2.61 -23.90 -22.16
CA ASN A 52 2.30 -24.28 -23.54
C ASN A 52 0.93 -24.95 -23.70
N TYR A 53 0.30 -25.42 -22.62
CA TYR A 53 -1.08 -25.93 -22.66
C TYR A 53 -2.14 -24.84 -22.95
N GLU A 54 -1.76 -23.55 -23.06
CA GLU A 54 -2.67 -22.44 -23.39
C GLU A 54 -3.07 -22.32 -24.87
N PHE A 55 -2.74 -23.29 -25.74
CA PHE A 55 -3.07 -23.23 -27.17
C PHE A 55 -4.24 -24.13 -27.62
N GLU A 56 -5.17 -24.49 -26.73
CA GLU A 56 -6.52 -24.85 -27.19
C GLU A 56 -7.45 -23.63 -27.12
N PRO A 57 -7.87 -23.08 -28.27
CA PRO A 57 -8.75 -21.93 -28.29
C PRO A 57 -10.12 -22.34 -27.73
N GLN A 58 -10.43 -21.94 -26.50
CA GLN A 58 -11.81 -21.97 -26.04
C GLN A 58 -12.60 -20.90 -26.78
N THR A 59 -13.32 -21.36 -27.81
CA THR A 59 -14.36 -20.60 -28.49
C THR A 59 -15.54 -20.39 -27.55
N SER A 60 -15.48 -19.37 -26.70
CA SER A 60 -16.68 -18.84 -26.06
C SER A 60 -16.62 -17.31 -26.06
N LYS A 61 -17.70 -16.72 -26.54
CA LYS A 61 -17.87 -15.28 -26.77
C LYS A 61 -18.00 -14.58 -25.42
N GLU A 62 -16.90 -14.30 -24.75
CA GLU A 62 -16.91 -13.36 -23.61
C GLU A 62 -16.67 -11.92 -24.08
N THR A 63 -17.65 -11.11 -23.74
CA THR A 63 -17.87 -9.71 -24.08
C THR A 63 -16.59 -8.88 -23.95
N ARG A 64 -16.10 -8.37 -25.08
CA ARG A 64 -14.99 -7.40 -25.12
C ARG A 64 -15.41 -6.12 -24.42
N GLN A 65 -15.01 -5.92 -23.16
CA GLN A 65 -14.98 -4.60 -22.54
C GLN A 65 -13.62 -3.95 -22.82
N PRO A 66 -13.56 -2.77 -23.46
CA PRO A 66 -12.32 -2.08 -23.73
C PRO A 66 -11.78 -1.48 -22.43
N GLY A 67 -10.61 -1.93 -21.98
CA GLY A 67 -9.94 -1.28 -20.85
C GLY A 67 -8.88 -2.08 -20.10
N TYR A 68 -8.71 -3.38 -20.36
CA TYR A 68 -7.60 -4.16 -19.82
C TYR A 68 -7.20 -5.25 -20.82
N GLN A 69 -6.00 -5.13 -21.38
CA GLN A 69 -5.38 -6.23 -22.14
C GLN A 69 -5.24 -7.40 -21.16
N PHE A 70 -5.98 -8.49 -21.38
CA PHE A 70 -5.66 -9.76 -20.75
C PHE A 70 -4.19 -10.03 -21.04
N CYS A 71 -3.36 -10.30 -20.03
CA CYS A 71 -1.98 -10.69 -20.26
C CYS A 71 -2.01 -12.09 -20.87
N LYS A 72 -2.16 -12.15 -22.20
CA LYS A 72 -2.21 -13.38 -23.01
C LYS A 72 -0.85 -14.04 -23.13
N LYS A 73 0.17 -13.52 -22.44
CA LYS A 73 1.54 -13.99 -22.52
C LYS A 73 1.97 -14.43 -21.14
N VAL A 74 2.09 -15.74 -20.95
CA VAL A 74 2.87 -16.26 -19.83
C VAL A 74 4.32 -15.84 -20.05
N LEU A 75 4.90 -15.16 -19.07
CA LEU A 75 6.26 -14.65 -19.19
C LEU A 75 7.23 -15.83 -19.27
N SER A 76 8.15 -15.77 -20.24
CA SER A 76 9.11 -16.85 -20.41
C SER A 76 10.09 -16.88 -19.22
N PRO A 77 10.66 -18.06 -18.90
CA PRO A 77 11.51 -18.19 -17.73
C PRO A 77 12.78 -17.31 -17.71
N ILE A 78 13.18 -16.79 -18.88
CA ILE A 78 14.33 -15.90 -19.07
C ILE A 78 13.93 -14.43 -18.84
N GLU A 79 12.70 -14.05 -19.19
CA GLU A 79 12.18 -12.68 -19.05
C GLU A 79 11.88 -12.33 -17.58
N VAL A 80 11.46 -13.29 -16.75
CA VAL A 80 11.02 -13.02 -15.37
C VAL A 80 12.12 -12.39 -14.48
N PRO A 81 13.36 -12.91 -14.39
CA PRO A 81 14.40 -12.28 -13.58
C PRO A 81 14.78 -10.87 -14.03
N GLU A 82 14.72 -10.61 -15.34
CA GLU A 82 14.99 -9.29 -15.90
C GLU A 82 13.90 -8.29 -15.50
N ILE A 83 12.63 -8.68 -15.67
CA ILE A 83 11.48 -7.85 -15.26
C ILE A 83 11.51 -7.60 -13.75
N VAL A 84 11.88 -8.59 -12.94
CA VAL A 84 12.04 -8.43 -11.49
C VAL A 84 13.06 -7.35 -11.16
N ARG A 85 14.25 -7.41 -11.77
CA ARG A 85 15.30 -6.41 -11.57
C ARG A 85 14.87 -5.02 -12.03
N GLU A 86 14.29 -4.92 -13.23
CA GLU A 86 13.80 -3.63 -13.73
C GLU A 86 12.68 -3.04 -12.87
N THR A 87 11.82 -3.90 -12.31
CA THR A 87 10.76 -3.47 -11.40
C THR A 87 11.36 -2.93 -10.11
N GLN A 88 12.41 -3.56 -9.60
CA GLN A 88 13.14 -3.06 -8.43
C GLN A 88 13.74 -1.67 -8.70
N ASP A 89 14.43 -1.49 -9.83
CA ASP A 89 15.02 -0.19 -10.21
C ASP A 89 13.95 0.91 -10.30
N LEU A 90 12.77 0.60 -10.83
CA LEU A 90 11.65 1.54 -10.93
C LEU A 90 11.08 1.90 -9.54
N ILE A 91 11.04 0.94 -8.60
CA ILE A 91 10.63 1.21 -7.21
C ILE A 91 11.63 2.15 -6.55
N GLU A 92 12.93 1.90 -6.71
CA GLU A 92 14.00 2.73 -6.14
C GLU A 92 14.01 4.15 -6.70
N ARG A 93 13.65 4.32 -7.99
CA ARG A 93 13.51 5.63 -8.63
C ARG A 93 12.20 6.36 -8.28
N GLY A 94 11.26 5.71 -7.62
CA GLY A 94 9.94 6.28 -7.31
C GLY A 94 8.97 6.29 -8.48
N GLU A 95 9.24 5.56 -9.56
CA GLU A 95 8.34 5.42 -10.73
C GLU A 95 7.23 4.37 -10.47
N LEU A 96 6.45 4.62 -9.41
CA LEU A 96 5.56 3.63 -8.78
C LEU A 96 4.50 3.05 -9.73
N LEU A 97 3.97 3.85 -10.67
CA LEU A 97 2.97 3.38 -11.63
C LEU A 97 3.53 2.37 -12.63
N GLN A 98 4.77 2.58 -13.08
CA GLN A 98 5.44 1.67 -14.01
C GLN A 98 5.88 0.40 -13.28
N ALA A 99 6.45 0.55 -12.08
CA ALA A 99 6.76 -0.58 -11.21
C ALA A 99 5.51 -1.43 -10.94
N HIS A 100 4.38 -0.80 -10.60
CA HIS A 100 3.10 -1.49 -10.40
C HIS A 100 2.65 -2.25 -11.65
N ARG A 101 2.81 -1.66 -12.84
CA ARG A 101 2.45 -2.32 -14.10
C ARG A 101 3.25 -3.61 -14.33
N LYS A 102 4.58 -3.53 -14.21
CA LYS A 102 5.45 -4.71 -14.38
C LYS A 102 5.17 -5.77 -13.31
N LEU A 103 4.94 -5.36 -12.07
CA LEU A 103 4.55 -6.27 -11.00
C LEU A 103 3.24 -6.98 -11.33
N MET A 104 2.20 -6.27 -11.80
CA MET A 104 0.93 -6.89 -12.20
C MET A 104 1.11 -7.93 -13.32
N ASP A 105 1.98 -7.68 -14.29
CA ASP A 105 2.25 -8.63 -15.38
C ASP A 105 2.87 -9.93 -14.82
N LEU A 106 3.79 -9.80 -13.85
CA LEU A 106 4.36 -10.93 -13.11
C LEU A 106 3.29 -11.66 -12.28
N GLU A 107 2.45 -10.94 -11.51
CA GLU A 107 1.40 -11.56 -10.70
C GLU A 107 0.39 -12.29 -11.58
N CYS A 108 -0.01 -11.69 -12.70
CA CYS A 108 -0.94 -12.30 -13.65
C CYS A 108 -0.36 -13.60 -14.24
N SER A 109 0.91 -13.59 -14.62
CA SER A 109 1.59 -14.78 -15.16
C SER A 109 1.62 -15.91 -14.13
N ARG A 110 1.96 -15.59 -12.87
CA ARG A 110 1.94 -16.55 -11.77
C ARG A 110 0.54 -17.10 -11.53
N ASP A 111 -0.45 -16.21 -11.39
CA ASP A 111 -1.81 -16.56 -11.02
C ASP A 111 -2.49 -17.42 -12.10
N ASN A 112 -2.17 -17.18 -13.38
CA ASN A 112 -2.60 -18.03 -14.49
C ASN A 112 -2.00 -19.44 -14.39
N LEU A 113 -0.69 -19.55 -14.18
CA LEU A 113 -0.01 -20.85 -14.00
C LEU A 113 -0.56 -21.63 -12.81
N MET A 114 -0.83 -20.94 -11.68
CA MET A 114 -1.41 -21.58 -10.51
C MET A 114 -2.85 -22.03 -10.74
N TYR A 115 -3.65 -21.25 -11.49
CA TYR A 115 -5.00 -21.65 -11.86
C TYR A 115 -5.02 -22.86 -12.78
N GLU A 116 -4.15 -22.86 -13.81
CA GLU A 116 -4.03 -23.99 -14.73
C GLU A 116 -3.60 -25.26 -14.00
N GLN A 117 -2.60 -25.15 -13.13
CA GLN A 117 -2.19 -26.25 -12.28
C GLN A 117 -3.34 -26.75 -11.39
N TYR A 118 -4.10 -25.84 -10.77
CA TYR A 118 -5.26 -26.19 -9.95
C TYR A 118 -6.35 -26.91 -10.76
N ARG A 119 -6.59 -26.47 -12.00
CA ARG A 119 -7.56 -27.05 -12.92
C ARG A 119 -7.16 -28.44 -13.40
N MET A 120 -5.87 -28.67 -13.62
CA MET A 120 -5.32 -29.96 -14.06
C MET A 120 -5.27 -30.96 -12.90
N ASP A 121 -4.67 -30.58 -11.78
CA ASP A 121 -4.59 -31.41 -10.58
C ASP A 121 -4.50 -30.55 -9.32
N SER A 122 -5.65 -30.36 -8.68
CA SER A 122 -5.78 -29.57 -7.45
C SER A 122 -5.06 -30.20 -6.25
N LYS A 123 -4.67 -31.48 -6.30
CA LYS A 123 -3.97 -32.19 -5.22
C LYS A 123 -2.46 -32.17 -5.38
N ASN A 124 -1.95 -31.77 -6.55
CA ASN A 124 -0.53 -31.68 -6.83
C ASN A 124 0.09 -30.45 -6.17
N THR A 125 0.43 -30.61 -4.89
CA THR A 125 1.10 -29.61 -4.06
C THR A 125 2.53 -29.34 -4.52
N HIS A 126 3.19 -30.31 -5.16
CA HIS A 126 4.57 -30.17 -5.60
C HIS A 126 4.71 -29.12 -6.70
N ASP A 127 3.86 -29.16 -7.72
CA ASP A 127 3.84 -28.15 -8.79
C ASP A 127 3.40 -26.77 -8.31
N MET A 128 2.40 -26.71 -7.43
CA MET A 128 2.01 -25.45 -6.79
C MET A 128 3.15 -24.82 -6.00
N ASN A 129 3.93 -25.63 -5.27
CA ASN A 129 5.10 -25.17 -4.53
C ASN A 129 6.23 -24.73 -5.47
N LEU A 130 6.46 -25.42 -6.59
CA LEU A 130 7.46 -24.99 -7.58
C LEU A 130 7.13 -23.63 -8.19
N ILE A 131 5.86 -23.40 -8.54
CA ILE A 131 5.40 -22.09 -9.04
C ILE A 131 5.61 -21.03 -7.96
N HIS A 132 5.24 -21.33 -6.71
CA HIS A 132 5.45 -20.41 -5.58
C HIS A 132 6.93 -20.05 -5.38
N THR A 133 7.84 -21.04 -5.38
CA THR A 133 9.28 -20.79 -5.25
C THR A 133 9.83 -20.00 -6.43
N TYR A 134 9.37 -20.30 -7.66
CA TYR A 134 9.82 -19.61 -8.85
C TYR A 134 9.46 -18.11 -8.84
N PHE A 135 8.26 -17.76 -8.37
CA PHE A 135 7.83 -16.37 -8.21
C PHE A 135 8.11 -15.79 -6.81
N GLY A 136 9.02 -16.40 -6.03
CA GLY A 136 9.29 -15.97 -4.65
C GLY A 136 9.78 -14.52 -4.53
N ASP A 137 10.62 -14.06 -5.47
CA ASP A 137 11.11 -12.68 -5.48
C ASP A 137 10.02 -11.65 -5.81
N MET A 138 8.92 -12.07 -6.43
CA MET A 138 7.78 -11.22 -6.71
C MET A 138 7.09 -10.74 -5.42
N GLN A 139 7.06 -11.59 -4.39
CA GLN A 139 6.47 -11.23 -3.10
C GLN A 139 7.26 -10.07 -2.46
N LYS A 140 8.59 -10.13 -2.51
CA LYS A 140 9.47 -9.06 -2.03
C LYS A 140 9.22 -7.76 -2.78
N LEU A 141 9.12 -7.81 -4.11
CA LEU A 141 8.80 -6.62 -4.93
C LEU A 141 7.44 -6.02 -4.55
N SER A 142 6.41 -6.86 -4.34
CA SER A 142 5.10 -6.38 -3.91
C SER A 142 5.17 -5.72 -2.53
N GLU A 143 5.99 -6.23 -1.62
CA GLU A 143 6.19 -5.65 -0.30
C GLU A 143 6.96 -4.33 -0.35
N GLU A 144 8.03 -4.24 -1.14
CA GLU A 144 8.79 -3.00 -1.33
C GLU A 144 7.95 -1.90 -2.00
N LEU A 145 7.19 -2.25 -3.05
CA LEU A 145 6.25 -1.31 -3.66
C LEU A 145 5.24 -0.83 -2.62
N ALA A 146 4.63 -1.76 -1.86
CA ALA A 146 3.67 -1.42 -0.83
C ALA A 146 4.27 -0.50 0.24
N LYS A 147 5.51 -0.73 0.69
CA LYS A 147 6.22 0.16 1.62
C LYS A 147 6.29 1.59 1.08
N GLN A 148 6.68 1.77 -0.19
CA GLN A 148 6.71 3.09 -0.81
C GLN A 148 5.32 3.76 -0.85
N LEU A 149 4.26 3.00 -1.19
CA LEU A 149 2.89 3.52 -1.15
C LEU A 149 2.51 4.00 0.27
N TRP A 150 2.81 3.21 1.30
CA TRP A 150 2.45 3.55 2.68
C TRP A 150 3.23 4.77 3.20
N MET A 151 4.51 4.92 2.82
CA MET A 151 5.28 6.13 3.14
C MET A 151 4.64 7.38 2.56
N VAL A 152 4.17 7.32 1.30
CA VAL A 152 3.49 8.44 0.65
C VAL A 152 2.14 8.75 1.32
N VAL A 153 1.35 7.73 1.66
CA VAL A 153 0.05 7.89 2.34
C VAL A 153 0.22 8.47 3.75
N GLN A 154 1.18 7.98 4.53
CA GLN A 154 1.50 8.49 5.87
C GLN A 154 1.95 9.96 5.82
N ARG A 155 2.59 10.39 4.73
CA ARG A 155 3.01 11.77 4.52
C ARG A 155 2.05 12.58 3.64
N SER A 156 0.84 12.07 3.40
CA SER A 156 -0.12 12.61 2.41
C SER A 156 -0.26 14.14 2.45
N LEU A 157 -0.50 14.74 3.62
CA LEU A 157 -0.65 16.21 3.78
C LEU A 157 0.61 17.01 3.44
N VAL A 158 1.80 16.43 3.60
CA VAL A 158 3.07 17.07 3.20
C VAL A 158 3.32 16.83 1.71
N THR A 159 3.04 15.61 1.24
CA THR A 159 3.19 15.23 -0.16
C THR A 159 2.34 16.11 -1.06
N VAL A 160 1.05 16.34 -0.77
CA VAL A 160 0.20 17.17 -1.64
C VAL A 160 0.63 18.64 -1.74
N ARG A 161 1.34 19.16 -0.74
CA ARG A 161 1.90 20.52 -0.79
C ARG A 161 3.13 20.60 -1.71
N ARG A 162 3.87 19.50 -1.87
CA ARG A 162 5.12 19.45 -2.64
C ARG A 162 4.92 18.90 -4.04
N ASP A 163 4.25 17.77 -4.13
CA ASP A 163 3.97 17.04 -5.37
C ASP A 163 2.65 16.25 -5.22
N PRO A 164 1.50 16.84 -5.60
CA PRO A 164 0.21 16.14 -5.56
C PRO A 164 0.13 14.99 -6.57
N THR A 165 0.94 15.00 -7.64
CA THR A 165 0.88 13.97 -8.69
C THR A 165 1.36 12.60 -8.19
N LEU A 166 2.32 12.60 -7.25
CA LEU A 166 2.78 11.39 -6.58
C LEU A 166 1.64 10.75 -5.78
N LEU A 167 0.87 11.53 -5.02
CA LEU A 167 -0.26 10.99 -4.27
C LEU A 167 -1.36 10.45 -5.20
N VAL A 168 -1.69 11.18 -6.27
CA VAL A 168 -2.64 10.71 -7.30
C VAL A 168 -2.18 9.37 -7.87
N SER A 169 -0.89 9.21 -8.15
CA SER A 169 -0.30 7.96 -8.63
C SER A 169 -0.51 6.81 -7.65
N VAL A 170 -0.28 7.05 -6.35
CA VAL A 170 -0.52 6.06 -5.29
C VAL A 170 -2.00 5.69 -5.17
N VAL A 171 -2.91 6.66 -5.16
CA VAL A 171 -4.36 6.43 -5.10
C VAL A 171 -4.85 5.63 -6.31
N ARG A 172 -4.32 5.92 -7.51
CA ARG A 172 -4.61 5.16 -8.74
C ARG A 172 -4.18 3.70 -8.65
N ILE A 173 -3.01 3.43 -8.04
CA ILE A 173 -2.54 2.05 -7.82
C ILE A 173 -3.50 1.32 -6.87
N ILE A 174 -3.91 1.97 -5.77
CA ILE A 174 -4.82 1.38 -4.78
C ILE A 174 -6.19 1.05 -5.40
N GLU A 175 -6.80 1.96 -6.16
CA GLU A 175 -8.08 1.72 -6.84
C GLU A 175 -7.99 0.59 -7.87
N ARG A 176 -6.84 0.49 -8.55
CA ARG A 176 -6.59 -0.58 -9.51
C ARG A 176 -6.49 -1.94 -8.81
N GLU A 177 -5.78 -2.02 -7.70
CA GLU A 177 -5.68 -3.24 -6.88
C GLU A 177 -7.03 -3.65 -6.31
N GLU A 178 -7.85 -2.71 -5.85
CA GLU A 178 -9.21 -2.98 -5.37
C GLU A 178 -10.12 -3.52 -6.50
N LYS A 179 -9.93 -3.03 -7.73
CA LYS A 179 -10.63 -3.55 -8.91
C LYS A 179 -10.17 -4.97 -9.27
N ILE A 180 -8.89 -5.28 -9.10
CA ILE A 180 -8.36 -6.65 -9.30
C ILE A 180 -8.94 -7.58 -8.24
N ASP A 181 -8.91 -7.19 -6.96
CA ASP A 181 -9.46 -7.98 -5.86
C ASP A 181 -10.94 -8.31 -6.09
N ARG A 182 -11.77 -7.34 -6.51
CA ARG A 182 -13.18 -7.59 -6.86
C ARG A 182 -13.34 -8.65 -7.95
N ARG A 183 -12.57 -8.55 -9.05
CA ARG A 183 -12.62 -9.52 -10.15
C ARG A 183 -12.19 -10.91 -9.70
N MET A 184 -11.14 -11.00 -8.88
CA MET A 184 -10.65 -12.29 -8.36
C MET A 184 -11.67 -12.95 -7.42
N LEU A 185 -12.37 -12.17 -6.62
CA LEU A 185 -13.47 -12.66 -5.79
C LEU A 185 -14.65 -13.17 -6.63
N ASP A 186 -14.99 -12.48 -7.73
CA ASP A 186 -16.04 -12.95 -8.64
C ASP A 186 -15.62 -14.23 -9.37
N ARG A 187 -14.36 -14.33 -9.82
CA ARG A 187 -13.80 -15.56 -10.41
C ARG A 187 -13.78 -16.71 -9.41
N LYS A 188 -13.50 -16.45 -8.13
CA LYS A 188 -13.54 -17.45 -7.07
C LYS A 188 -14.94 -18.07 -6.92
N LYS A 189 -16.00 -17.28 -7.06
CA LYS A 189 -17.39 -17.79 -7.01
C LYS A 189 -17.66 -18.81 -8.12
N GLN A 190 -17.04 -18.64 -9.29
CA GLN A 190 -17.23 -19.51 -10.44
C GLN A 190 -16.28 -20.73 -10.42
N THR A 191 -15.03 -20.52 -10.02
CA THR A 191 -13.95 -21.51 -10.20
C THR A 191 -13.49 -22.18 -8.91
N GLY A 192 -13.88 -21.66 -7.74
CA GLY A 192 -13.40 -22.11 -6.44
C GLY A 192 -11.95 -21.71 -6.11
N PHE A 193 -11.17 -21.24 -7.09
CA PHE A 193 -9.77 -20.90 -6.94
C PHE A 193 -9.55 -19.40 -6.64
N ILE A 194 -8.60 -19.13 -5.75
CA ILE A 194 -8.05 -17.79 -5.53
C ILE A 194 -6.54 -17.91 -5.32
N PRO A 195 -5.70 -17.10 -5.99
CA PRO A 195 -4.27 -17.11 -5.74
C PRO A 195 -3.92 -16.71 -4.30
N PRO A 196 -2.79 -17.22 -3.77
CA PRO A 196 -2.31 -16.83 -2.45
C PRO A 196 -2.03 -15.33 -2.39
N GLY A 197 -2.38 -14.70 -1.26
CA GLY A 197 -2.19 -13.26 -1.03
C GLY A 197 -3.30 -12.35 -1.58
N ARG A 198 -4.38 -12.92 -2.15
CA ARG A 198 -5.58 -12.19 -2.57
C ARG A 198 -6.78 -12.50 -1.66
N PRO A 199 -7.66 -11.53 -1.36
CA PRO A 199 -7.59 -10.12 -1.71
C PRO A 199 -6.55 -9.36 -0.86
N LYS A 200 -5.92 -8.34 -1.45
CA LYS A 200 -4.91 -7.50 -0.78
C LYS A 200 -5.54 -6.43 0.12
N LYS A 201 -6.75 -5.94 -0.20
CA LYS A 201 -7.50 -4.93 0.57
C LYS A 201 -6.72 -3.63 0.85
N TRP A 202 -5.99 -3.15 -0.15
CA TRP A 202 -5.13 -1.97 0.00
C TRP A 202 -5.89 -0.68 0.31
N LYS A 203 -7.15 -0.58 -0.12
CA LYS A 203 -8.02 0.56 0.22
C LYS A 203 -8.29 0.65 1.71
N GLU A 204 -8.63 -0.48 2.35
CA GLU A 204 -8.85 -0.57 3.79
C GLU A 204 -7.56 -0.20 4.54
N LYS A 205 -6.43 -0.78 4.12
CA LYS A 205 -5.12 -0.50 4.72
C LYS A 205 -4.71 0.98 4.59
N MET A 206 -4.99 1.62 3.46
CA MET A 206 -4.74 3.05 3.26
C MET A 206 -5.50 3.90 4.29
N PHE A 207 -6.79 3.62 4.50
CA PHE A 207 -7.59 4.37 5.48
C PHE A 207 -7.09 4.14 6.92
N ASN A 208 -6.69 2.91 7.26
CA ASN A 208 -6.10 2.62 8.57
C ASN A 208 -4.78 3.39 8.78
N ILE A 209 -3.97 3.55 7.74
CA ILE A 209 -2.74 4.35 7.80
C ILE A 209 -3.06 5.83 7.98
N LEU A 210 -4.05 6.37 7.26
CA LEU A 210 -4.49 7.76 7.41
C LEU A 210 -4.99 8.03 8.83
N GLU A 211 -5.84 7.14 9.37
CA GLU A 211 -6.35 7.24 10.74
C GLU A 211 -5.20 7.26 11.77
N ARG A 212 -4.28 6.31 11.68
CA ARG A 212 -3.08 6.27 12.54
C ARG A 212 -2.23 7.53 12.40
N THR A 213 -2.06 8.03 11.19
CA THR A 213 -1.29 9.25 10.92
C THR A 213 -1.90 10.46 11.63
N VAL A 214 -3.23 10.57 11.61
CA VAL A 214 -3.96 11.62 12.30
C VAL A 214 -3.79 11.48 13.81
N SER A 215 -3.99 10.29 14.38
CA SER A 215 -3.82 10.05 15.82
C SER A 215 -2.40 10.38 16.30
N THR A 216 -1.38 9.83 15.65
CA THR A 216 0.03 10.10 15.99
C THR A 216 0.38 11.58 15.89
N ARG A 217 -0.23 12.32 14.96
CA ARG A 217 -0.01 13.77 14.85
C ARG A 217 -0.60 14.54 16.02
N ILE A 218 -1.81 14.19 16.47
CA ILE A 218 -2.45 14.82 17.64
C ILE A 218 -1.68 14.48 18.92
N GLU A 219 -1.29 13.22 19.10
CA GLU A 219 -0.47 12.76 20.23
C GLU A 219 0.90 13.48 20.28
N GLY A 220 1.58 13.59 19.13
CA GLY A 220 2.88 14.22 19.00
C GLY A 220 2.88 15.76 19.11
N THR A 221 1.72 16.39 19.30
CA THR A 221 1.60 17.84 19.49
C THR A 221 1.93 18.28 20.93
N GLN A 222 2.20 17.35 21.85
CA GLN A 222 2.62 17.65 23.22
C GLN A 222 4.07 18.13 23.27
N ALA A 223 4.28 19.43 23.52
CA ALA A 223 5.60 20.01 23.73
C ALA A 223 5.86 20.42 25.19
N ASP A 224 4.83 20.78 25.94
CA ASP A 224 4.96 21.41 27.27
C ASP A 224 4.33 20.51 28.35
N THR A 225 5.09 20.18 29.39
CA THR A 225 4.57 19.49 30.58
C THR A 225 4.09 20.50 31.63
N ARG A 226 3.23 20.04 32.54
CA ARG A 226 2.71 20.84 33.67
C ARG A 226 3.80 21.47 34.54
N GLU A 227 4.99 20.86 34.57
CA GLU A 227 6.15 21.37 35.32
C GLU A 227 6.85 22.55 34.63
N SER A 228 6.67 22.68 33.31
CA SER A 228 7.37 23.68 32.48
C SER A 228 6.59 24.99 32.34
N ASP A 229 5.26 24.95 32.28
CA ASP A 229 4.40 26.13 32.10
C ASP A 229 3.06 25.97 32.83
N LYS A 230 2.69 26.96 33.66
CA LYS A 230 1.38 27.00 34.34
C LYS A 230 0.20 27.10 33.36
N MET A 231 0.46 27.54 32.12
CA MET A 231 -0.52 27.65 31.03
C MET A 231 -0.40 26.52 30.01
N TRP A 232 0.34 25.44 30.33
CA TRP A 232 0.62 24.34 29.39
C TRP A 232 -0.64 23.82 28.70
N LEU A 233 -1.74 23.60 29.43
CA LEU A 233 -2.97 23.05 28.85
C LEU A 233 -3.63 24.02 27.87
N VAL A 234 -3.67 25.32 28.19
CA VAL A 234 -4.24 26.34 27.30
C VAL A 234 -3.40 26.45 26.03
N ARG A 235 -2.07 26.45 26.15
CA ARG A 235 -1.16 26.46 25.00
C ARG A 235 -1.31 25.20 24.17
N HIS A 236 -1.34 24.03 24.79
CA HIS A 236 -1.50 22.74 24.14
C HIS A 236 -2.81 22.68 23.32
N LEU A 237 -3.93 23.08 23.92
CA LEU A 237 -5.24 23.12 23.25
C LEU A 237 -5.27 24.11 22.08
N GLU A 238 -4.58 25.24 22.19
CA GLU A 238 -4.48 26.23 21.11
C GLU A 238 -3.57 25.77 19.97
N ILE A 239 -2.47 25.08 20.30
CA ILE A 239 -1.56 24.49 19.32
C ILE A 239 -2.30 23.39 18.54
N ILE A 240 -2.98 22.47 19.23
CA ILE A 240 -3.84 21.44 18.59
C ILE A 240 -4.86 22.11 17.66
N ARG A 241 -5.55 23.15 18.14
CA ARG A 241 -6.54 23.87 17.35
C ARG A 241 -5.97 24.39 16.03
N LYS A 242 -4.79 25.05 16.08
CA LYS A 242 -4.11 25.58 14.89
C LYS A 242 -3.70 24.47 13.93
N TYR A 243 -3.03 23.42 14.43
CA TYR A 243 -2.59 22.31 13.58
C TYR A 243 -3.74 21.61 12.86
N VAL A 244 -4.84 21.34 13.57
CA VAL A 244 -6.01 20.69 12.96
C VAL A 244 -6.62 21.57 11.87
N LEU A 245 -6.73 22.88 12.10
CA LEU A 245 -7.27 23.79 11.09
C LEU A 245 -6.38 23.88 9.86
N ASP A 246 -5.05 23.99 10.05
CA ASP A 246 -4.10 24.05 8.94
C ASP A 246 -4.09 22.76 8.12
N ASP A 247 -4.23 21.61 8.77
CA ASP A 247 -4.32 20.31 8.12
C ASP A 247 -5.63 20.13 7.36
N LEU A 248 -6.77 20.48 7.98
CA LEU A 248 -8.08 20.37 7.34
C LEU A 248 -8.19 21.35 6.16
N LEU A 249 -7.56 22.52 6.24
CA LEU A 249 -7.48 23.44 5.11
C LEU A 249 -6.77 22.81 3.92
N VAL A 250 -5.61 22.21 4.15
CA VAL A 250 -4.86 21.53 3.09
C VAL A 250 -5.56 20.27 2.60
N ALA A 251 -6.25 19.57 3.50
CA ALA A 251 -7.09 18.45 3.13
C ALA A 251 -8.20 18.89 2.17
N LYS A 252 -8.84 20.03 2.42
CA LYS A 252 -9.93 20.51 1.56
C LYS A 252 -9.45 21.09 0.24
N THR A 253 -8.36 21.84 0.27
CA THR A 253 -7.87 22.59 -0.90
C THR A 253 -7.08 21.72 -1.87
N LEU A 254 -6.16 20.89 -1.37
CA LEU A 254 -5.22 20.12 -2.21
C LEU A 254 -5.52 18.62 -2.19
N LEU A 255 -5.77 18.05 -1.00
CA LEU A 255 -5.93 16.62 -0.87
C LEU A 255 -7.23 16.13 -1.52
N ASP A 256 -8.33 16.85 -1.39
CA ASP A 256 -9.64 16.49 -1.96
C ASP A 256 -9.54 16.27 -3.49
N GLN A 257 -8.71 17.06 -4.17
CA GLN A 257 -8.48 16.95 -5.62
C GLN A 257 -7.68 15.70 -6.03
N CYS A 258 -6.92 15.10 -5.10
CA CYS A 258 -6.09 13.94 -5.39
C CYS A 258 -6.87 12.61 -5.34
N PHE A 259 -8.09 12.63 -4.79
CA PHE A 259 -8.91 11.43 -4.61
C PHE A 259 -10.14 11.44 -5.52
N PRO A 260 -10.63 10.26 -5.94
CA PRO A 260 -11.92 10.16 -6.61
C PRO A 260 -13.07 10.65 -5.72
N PRO A 261 -14.15 11.25 -6.29
CA PRO A 261 -15.27 11.77 -5.51
C PRO A 261 -15.94 10.75 -4.58
N HIS A 262 -16.03 9.48 -4.99
CA HIS A 262 -16.65 8.41 -4.19
C HIS A 262 -15.88 8.03 -2.92
N TYR A 263 -14.68 8.60 -2.70
CA TYR A 263 -13.96 8.40 -1.45
C TYR A 263 -14.49 9.28 -0.31
N ASP A 264 -15.10 10.42 -0.62
CA ASP A 264 -15.46 11.46 0.36
C ASP A 264 -14.30 11.75 1.34
N ILE A 265 -13.08 11.90 0.79
CA ILE A 265 -11.84 11.87 1.59
C ILE A 265 -11.81 12.96 2.66
N PHE A 266 -12.26 14.18 2.32
CA PHE A 266 -12.31 15.28 3.27
C PHE A 266 -13.24 14.97 4.45
N LYS A 267 -14.45 14.46 4.18
CA LYS A 267 -15.41 14.09 5.23
C LYS A 267 -14.87 12.98 6.14
N ARG A 268 -14.19 11.99 5.55
CA ARG A 268 -13.56 10.89 6.30
C ARG A 268 -12.43 11.40 7.17
N LEU A 269 -11.54 12.24 6.64
CA LEU A 269 -10.46 12.84 7.43
C LEU A 269 -11.00 13.73 8.54
N LEU A 270 -12.02 14.54 8.27
CA LEU A 270 -12.69 15.34 9.30
C LEU A 270 -13.18 14.47 10.46
N ASN A 271 -13.79 13.31 10.16
CA ASN A 271 -14.22 12.36 11.18
C ASN A 271 -13.03 11.72 11.93
N MET A 272 -11.93 11.39 11.25
CA MET A 272 -10.72 10.87 11.90
C MET A 272 -10.13 11.90 12.87
N TYR A 273 -10.02 13.17 12.46
CA TYR A 273 -9.56 14.25 13.33
C TYR A 273 -10.51 14.46 14.51
N HIS A 274 -11.83 14.43 14.28
CA HIS A 274 -12.84 14.53 15.34
C HIS A 274 -12.68 13.39 16.36
N GLN A 275 -12.48 12.15 15.89
CA GLN A 275 -12.30 10.99 16.76
C GLN A 275 -10.98 11.08 17.54
N ALA A 276 -9.87 11.40 16.87
CA ALA A 276 -8.57 11.55 17.51
C ALA A 276 -8.57 12.66 18.57
N LEU A 277 -9.21 13.80 18.28
CA LEU A 277 -9.41 14.87 19.25
C LEU A 277 -10.26 14.41 20.43
N SER A 278 -11.37 13.71 20.18
CA SER A 278 -12.24 13.21 21.24
C SER A 278 -11.48 12.25 22.17
N THR A 279 -10.72 11.31 21.62
CA THR A 279 -9.88 10.40 22.40
C THR A 279 -8.84 11.17 23.21
N ARG A 280 -8.15 12.14 22.60
CA ARG A 280 -7.17 12.97 23.31
C ARG A 280 -7.80 13.79 24.44
N MET A 281 -9.01 14.32 24.25
CA MET A 281 -9.72 15.05 25.30
C MET A 281 -10.15 14.12 26.43
N GLN A 282 -10.54 12.87 26.14
CA GLN A 282 -10.87 11.87 27.15
C GLN A 282 -9.63 11.46 27.96
N GLU A 283 -8.48 11.31 27.31
CA GLU A 283 -7.20 11.05 28.00
C GLU A 283 -6.84 12.20 28.95
N LEU A 284 -6.88 13.44 28.46
CA LEU A 284 -6.62 14.63 29.28
C LEU A 284 -7.60 14.73 30.47
N ALA A 285 -8.86 14.36 30.28
CA ALA A 285 -9.87 14.37 31.34
C ALA A 285 -9.72 13.21 32.34
N ALA A 286 -9.00 12.15 31.97
CA ALA A 286 -8.70 11.03 32.86
C ALA A 286 -7.46 11.28 33.74
N GLU A 287 -6.67 12.30 33.42
CA GLU A 287 -5.57 12.77 34.25
C GLU A 287 -6.10 13.58 35.46
N ASP A 288 -5.31 13.67 36.53
CA ASP A 288 -5.64 14.47 37.72
C ASP A 288 -5.50 15.97 37.42
N LEU A 289 -6.53 16.55 36.79
CA LEU A 289 -6.59 17.97 36.42
C LEU A 289 -6.93 18.87 37.63
N GLU A 290 -6.27 20.03 37.70
CA GLU A 290 -6.61 21.09 38.64
C GLU A 290 -7.88 21.85 38.22
N ALA A 291 -8.53 22.56 39.15
CA ALA A 291 -9.80 23.25 38.89
C ALA A 291 -9.73 24.27 37.72
N ASN A 292 -8.63 25.00 37.60
CA ASN A 292 -8.34 25.92 36.49
C ASN A 292 -8.16 25.19 35.15
N GLU A 293 -7.59 23.98 35.17
CA GLU A 293 -7.38 23.16 33.98
C GLU A 293 -8.70 22.56 33.49
N ILE A 294 -9.55 22.11 34.42
CA ILE A 294 -10.92 21.66 34.14
C ILE A 294 -11.72 22.79 33.49
N VAL A 295 -11.66 24.01 34.04
CA VAL A 295 -12.33 25.19 33.45
C VAL A 295 -11.78 25.50 32.06
N SER A 296 -10.47 25.39 31.85
CA SER A 296 -9.83 25.63 30.54
C SER A 296 -10.28 24.61 29.50
N LEU A 297 -10.30 23.32 29.87
CA LEU A 297 -10.75 22.22 29.01
C LEU A 297 -12.24 22.35 28.66
N LEU A 298 -13.10 22.61 29.65
CA LEU A 298 -14.53 22.84 29.44
C LEU A 298 -14.79 24.06 28.55
N THR A 299 -14.05 25.15 28.77
CA THR A 299 -14.13 26.35 27.94
C THR A 299 -13.76 26.04 26.50
N TRP A 300 -12.72 25.25 26.27
CA TRP A 300 -12.32 24.86 24.92
C TRP A 300 -13.36 23.97 24.24
N VAL A 301 -13.87 22.94 24.93
CA VAL A 301 -14.89 22.02 24.40
C VAL A 301 -16.20 22.76 24.09
N LEU A 302 -16.68 23.62 25.00
CA LEU A 302 -17.97 24.29 24.87
C LEU A 302 -17.93 25.50 23.93
N ASN A 303 -16.84 26.29 23.96
CA ASN A 303 -16.79 27.58 23.26
C ASN A 303 -15.95 27.57 21.98
N THR A 304 -14.97 26.68 21.87
CA THR A 304 -14.04 26.64 20.73
C THR A 304 -14.36 25.48 19.79
N TYR A 305 -14.62 24.29 20.35
CA TYR A 305 -14.93 23.08 19.59
C TYR A 305 -16.41 22.98 19.18
N LYS A 306 -17.34 23.15 20.14
CA LYS A 306 -18.79 23.05 19.90
C LYS A 306 -19.38 24.24 19.16
N ARG A 307 -18.81 25.43 19.33
CA ARG A 307 -19.36 26.63 18.69
C ARG A 307 -19.28 26.37 17.20
N SER A 308 -20.45 26.43 16.54
CA SER A 308 -20.66 26.07 15.14
C SER A 308 -19.59 26.62 14.21
N ARG A 309 -18.91 27.70 14.61
CA ARG A 309 -17.64 28.23 14.11
C ARG A 309 -16.53 27.22 13.75
N PHE A 310 -16.33 26.06 14.37
CA PHE A 310 -15.32 25.12 13.82
C PHE A 310 -15.81 24.55 12.47
N ARG A 311 -17.09 24.16 12.40
CA ARG A 311 -17.77 23.73 11.17
C ARG A 311 -18.09 24.90 10.20
N TYR A 312 -18.40 26.07 10.72
CA TYR A 312 -18.79 27.29 9.97
C TYR A 312 -17.60 28.10 9.52
N TYR A 313 -16.48 28.17 10.25
CA TYR A 313 -15.24 28.74 9.70
C TYR A 313 -14.62 27.78 8.70
N LEU A 314 -14.67 26.46 8.90
CA LEU A 314 -14.29 25.53 7.83
C LEU A 314 -15.19 25.69 6.59
N TRP A 315 -16.50 25.94 6.75
CA TRP A 315 -17.41 26.19 5.63
C TRP A 315 -17.22 27.58 5.00
N SER A 316 -17.29 28.67 5.77
CA SER A 316 -17.14 30.06 5.30
C SER A 316 -15.72 30.37 4.82
N PHE A 317 -14.66 29.83 5.44
CA PHE A 317 -13.29 29.96 4.91
C PHE A 317 -13.13 29.14 3.63
N CYS A 318 -13.81 28.00 3.47
CA CYS A 318 -13.82 27.29 2.17
C CYS A 318 -14.59 28.06 1.10
N GLU A 319 -15.72 28.69 1.42
CA GLU A 319 -16.48 29.56 0.50
C GLU A 319 -15.65 30.78 0.08
N GLU A 320 -14.91 31.37 1.02
CA GLU A 320 -14.08 32.56 0.80
C GLU A 320 -12.77 32.24 0.04
N GLN A 321 -12.22 31.02 0.17
CA GLN A 321 -11.08 30.56 -0.64
C GLN A 321 -11.49 30.05 -2.02
N GLN A 322 -12.69 29.45 -2.16
CA GLN A 322 -13.23 29.05 -3.47
C GLN A 322 -13.49 30.28 -4.35
N ASN A 323 -14.01 31.36 -3.77
CA ASN A 323 -14.14 32.65 -4.45
C ASN A 323 -12.79 33.34 -4.76
N ARG A 324 -11.69 33.04 -4.05
CA ARG A 324 -10.35 33.58 -4.39
C ARG A 324 -9.68 32.82 -5.53
N VAL A 325 -9.83 31.50 -5.60
CA VAL A 325 -9.25 30.68 -6.67
C VAL A 325 -9.97 30.93 -7.99
N GLU A 326 -11.30 31.04 -7.97
CA GLU A 326 -12.09 31.39 -9.17
C GLU A 326 -11.83 32.82 -9.67
N VAL A 327 -11.48 33.77 -8.79
CA VAL A 327 -11.12 35.14 -9.20
C VAL A 327 -9.68 35.23 -9.74
N SER A 328 -8.78 34.33 -9.33
CA SER A 328 -7.42 34.26 -9.91
C SER A 328 -7.35 33.61 -11.31
N GLU A 329 -8.29 32.73 -11.66
CA GLU A 329 -8.39 32.16 -13.02
C GLU A 329 -9.13 33.08 -14.03
N GLN A 330 -9.72 34.18 -13.57
CA GLN A 330 -10.42 35.15 -14.42
C GLN A 330 -9.61 36.43 -14.69
N LEU A 331 -8.35 36.51 -14.24
CA LEU A 331 -7.49 37.70 -14.33
C LEU A 331 -6.17 37.49 -15.07
N GLU A 332 -6.09 36.51 -15.99
CA GLU A 332 -5.13 36.57 -17.11
C GLU A 332 -5.86 36.69 -18.44
N PRO A 333 -5.98 37.92 -18.98
CA PRO A 333 -5.91 38.15 -20.40
C PRO A 333 -4.61 38.86 -20.72
N LEU A 334 -3.70 38.18 -21.43
CA LEU A 334 -2.86 38.75 -22.50
C LEU A 334 -2.15 37.64 -23.28
#